data_AF-A0A5K7ZPV2-F1
#
_entry.id   AF-A0A5K7ZPV2-F1
#
_cell.length_a   1.000
_cell.length_b   1.000
_cell.length_c   1.000
_cell.angle_alpha   90.00
_cell.angle_beta   90.00
_cell.angle_gamma   90.00
#
_symmetry.space_group_name_H-M   'P 1'
#
loop_
_entity.id
_entity.type
_entity.pdbx_description
1 polymer ?
#
loop_
_entity_poly.entity_id
_entity_poly.type
_entity_poly.pdbx_seq_one_letter_code
_entity_poly.pdbx_strand_id
1 'polypeptide(L)'
;MLVVPPNTLLNWNRGFDENLRPLIMPEKRGKTTKVTSDMVRRIVEHAKGYEDRQIRLKAFGAELRETGIDLSSKTIEEILIANDLFKARVRKRRPAFYQSLCQNIPNGLLSIDGSQMIVWLGDKHYPFNVELSVDVATFAHTAFSIDDSETADAVIKVLESHRQVWGLPVGVLGDCGSANDSGDVTDYLEKLDIKRVPAGPGNPKGNGTDEGAFSQMKKALSQGQIRIDISSQKALARSVLTALVSLYVDMRNRLPVHSRKMPPFQHMAASVTAVQRTAERERLDAHVAGRSHNETDQVRLDRLDWVIGHYRLALSPEALKNARRSIKAYELEAIRQTEDAFLKATCRKPSRKNIAYFFGILRNIQRKLDEDAKRDYCRQRYNHEVMLKLERQRQEESSPASINAILSMLSKAVIHKVRFIKELSIRKAREWTLELLKTFRYLGLLKNEVEMLIGQRTDLTSDQQTEMWELFCQFLNCHQQQGVLP
;
A
#
# COMPACT_ATOMS: atom_id res chain seq x y z
N MET A 1 0.03 36.13 -21.17
CA MET A 1 1.30 35.44 -21.43
C MET A 1 1.35 34.23 -20.50
N LEU A 2 1.35 33.00 -21.04
CA LEU A 2 1.45 31.78 -20.22
C LEU A 2 2.92 31.61 -19.79
N VAL A 3 3.19 31.69 -18.48
CA VAL A 3 4.56 31.60 -17.94
C VAL A 3 4.85 30.14 -17.56
N VAL A 4 5.67 29.45 -18.37
CA VAL A 4 6.15 28.10 -18.09
C VAL A 4 7.64 28.14 -17.79
N PRO A 5 8.13 27.48 -16.71
CA PRO A 5 9.56 27.37 -16.43
C PRO A 5 10.30 26.62 -17.55
N PRO A 6 11.37 27.19 -18.14
CA PRO A 6 12.11 26.58 -19.25
C PRO A 6 12.63 25.16 -18.97
N ASN A 7 12.97 24.86 -17.71
CA ASN A 7 13.45 23.54 -17.28
C ASN A 7 12.42 22.42 -17.50
N THR A 8 11.13 22.71 -17.39
CA THR A 8 10.09 21.71 -17.60
C THR A 8 9.97 21.36 -19.08
N LEU A 9 10.04 22.37 -19.97
CA LEU A 9 10.02 22.17 -21.42
C LEU A 9 11.24 21.38 -21.90
N LEU A 10 12.41 21.70 -21.34
CA LEU A 10 13.67 21.00 -21.64
C LEU A 10 13.63 19.53 -21.21
N ASN A 11 12.99 19.23 -20.08
CA ASN A 11 12.85 17.85 -19.58
C ASN A 11 11.93 17.00 -20.45
N TRP A 12 10.90 17.59 -21.06
CA TRP A 12 9.98 16.88 -21.94
C TRP A 12 10.61 16.58 -23.30
N ASN A 13 11.32 17.56 -23.87
CA ASN A 13 12.08 17.38 -25.11
C ASN A 13 13.19 16.32 -24.98
N ARG A 14 13.65 16.05 -23.76
CA ARG A 14 14.62 14.99 -23.45
C ARG A 14 13.96 13.65 -23.10
N GLY A 15 12.70 13.68 -22.68
CA GLY A 15 11.98 12.53 -22.13
C GLY A 15 11.16 11.75 -23.17
N PHE A 16 10.81 12.37 -24.30
CA PHE A 16 9.95 11.81 -25.34
C PHE A 16 10.46 12.12 -26.75
N ASP A 17 10.19 11.23 -27.71
CA ASP A 17 10.47 11.45 -29.13
C ASP A 17 9.37 12.27 -29.85
N GLU A 18 9.56 12.53 -31.14
CA GLU A 18 8.62 13.26 -32.01
C GLU A 18 7.24 12.59 -32.12
N ASN A 19 7.15 11.30 -31.78
CA ASN A 19 5.91 10.52 -31.74
C ASN A 19 5.35 10.36 -30.31
N LEU A 20 5.86 11.14 -29.35
CA LEU A 20 5.50 11.11 -27.93
C LEU A 20 5.75 9.75 -27.26
N ARG A 21 6.76 9.01 -27.72
CA ARG A 21 7.21 7.76 -27.09
C ARG A 21 8.30 8.08 -26.07
N PRO A 22 8.27 7.49 -24.87
CA PRO A 22 9.25 7.78 -23.83
C PRO A 22 10.66 7.29 -24.22
N LEU A 23 11.63 8.21 -24.21
CA LEU A 23 13.04 7.94 -24.48
C LEU A 23 13.80 7.46 -23.23
N ILE A 24 13.35 7.86 -22.03
CA ILE A 24 14.00 7.53 -20.76
C ILE A 24 12.97 6.93 -19.79
N MET A 25 13.17 5.68 -19.39
CA MET A 25 12.42 5.07 -18.29
C MET A 25 13.10 5.38 -16.94
N PRO A 26 12.40 5.92 -15.93
CA PRO A 26 13.00 6.16 -14.62
C PRO A 26 13.28 4.83 -13.88
N GLU A 27 14.51 4.32 -13.99
CA GLU A 27 14.97 3.03 -13.44
C GLU A 27 15.06 2.94 -11.91
N LYS A 28 14.89 4.04 -11.17
CA LYS A 28 15.25 4.09 -9.74
C LYS A 28 14.18 3.57 -8.75
N ARG A 29 13.22 2.73 -9.16
CA ARG A 29 12.18 2.23 -8.23
C ARG A 29 12.24 0.70 -8.07
N GLY A 30 12.62 0.24 -6.88
CA GLY A 30 12.47 -1.17 -6.47
C GLY A 30 13.68 -1.81 -5.79
N LYS A 31 14.87 -1.20 -5.83
CA LYS A 31 16.03 -1.68 -5.07
C LYS A 31 15.85 -1.32 -3.60
N THR A 32 15.38 -2.26 -2.79
CA THR A 32 15.20 -2.05 -1.35
C THR A 32 16.52 -2.38 -0.66
N THR A 33 17.28 -1.36 -0.27
CA THR A 33 18.47 -1.52 0.57
C THR A 33 18.06 -2.18 1.89
N LYS A 34 18.69 -3.31 2.25
CA LYS A 34 18.42 -3.99 3.52
C LYS A 34 18.96 -3.13 4.67
N VAL A 35 18.13 -2.80 5.64
CA VAL A 35 18.53 -2.04 6.83
C VAL A 35 19.31 -2.96 7.77
N THR A 36 20.51 -2.54 8.18
CA THR A 36 21.37 -3.25 9.14
C THR A 36 21.43 -2.51 10.48
N SER A 37 21.85 -3.19 11.55
CA SER A 37 22.08 -2.57 12.87
C SER A 37 23.07 -1.40 12.80
N ASP A 38 24.16 -1.52 12.03
CA ASP A 38 25.14 -0.44 11.85
C ASP A 38 24.55 0.78 11.15
N MET A 39 23.69 0.60 10.14
CA MET A 39 22.98 1.72 9.50
C MET A 39 22.06 2.42 10.50
N VAL A 40 21.30 1.66 11.31
CA VAL A 40 20.44 2.21 12.36
C VAL A 40 21.28 3.01 13.36
N ARG A 41 22.40 2.46 13.83
CA ARG A 41 23.33 3.13 14.75
C ARG A 41 23.81 4.47 14.21
N ARG A 42 24.32 4.50 12.98
CA ARG A 42 24.80 5.74 12.33
C ARG A 42 23.69 6.79 12.18
N ILE A 43 22.48 6.37 11.83
CA ILE A 43 21.32 7.28 11.73
C ILE A 43 20.94 7.86 13.09
N VAL A 44 20.94 7.02 14.14
CA VAL A 44 20.64 7.43 15.52
C VAL A 44 21.71 8.39 16.06
N GLU A 45 22.99 8.09 15.82
CA GLU A 45 24.12 8.97 16.19
C GLU A 45 24.02 10.32 15.47
N HIS A 46 23.77 10.32 14.16
CA HIS A 46 23.59 11.55 13.38
C HIS A 46 22.40 12.38 13.87
N ALA A 47 21.29 11.71 14.22
CA ALA A 47 20.11 12.37 14.76
C ALA A 47 20.30 12.92 16.18
N LYS A 48 21.13 12.30 17.03
CA LYS A 48 21.42 12.81 18.37
C LYS A 48 22.17 14.15 18.33
N GLY A 49 22.92 14.44 17.27
CA GLY A 49 23.55 15.75 17.06
C GLY A 49 22.59 16.92 16.81
N TYR A 50 21.27 16.67 16.74
CA TYR A 50 20.24 17.67 16.51
C TYR A 50 19.58 18.16 17.82
N GLU A 51 20.37 18.41 18.87
CA GLU A 51 19.90 18.56 20.28
C GLU A 51 18.75 19.57 20.52
N ASP A 52 18.44 20.50 19.61
CA ASP A 52 17.26 21.39 19.71
C ASP A 52 16.55 21.69 18.37
N ARG A 53 16.94 21.02 17.28
CA ARG A 53 16.39 21.32 15.94
C ARG A 53 15.38 20.27 15.52
N GLN A 54 14.21 20.73 15.05
CA GLN A 54 13.23 19.83 14.46
C GLN A 54 13.80 19.15 13.21
N ILE A 55 13.96 17.82 13.26
CA ILE A 55 14.44 17.02 12.13
C ILE A 55 13.47 17.16 10.95
N ARG A 56 13.94 17.75 9.85
CA ARG A 56 13.21 17.80 8.58
C ARG A 56 13.63 16.60 7.72
N LEU A 57 12.79 15.58 7.65
CA LEU A 57 13.09 14.28 7.00
C LEU A 57 13.71 14.38 5.59
N LYS A 58 13.32 15.37 4.78
CA LYS A 58 13.91 15.56 3.44
C LYS A 58 15.36 16.03 3.48
N ALA A 59 15.67 17.00 4.34
CA ALA A 59 17.01 17.54 4.50
C ALA A 59 17.91 16.52 5.21
N PHE A 60 17.41 15.95 6.31
CA PHE A 60 18.09 14.90 7.05
C PHE A 60 18.40 13.67 6.17
N GLY A 61 17.48 13.25 5.32
CA GLY A 61 17.72 12.18 4.34
C GLY A 61 18.68 12.56 3.21
N ALA A 62 18.89 13.85 2.92
CA ALA A 62 19.92 14.30 1.98
C ALA A 62 21.32 14.18 2.62
N GLU A 63 21.47 14.63 3.87
CA GLU A 63 22.73 14.50 4.63
C GLU A 63 23.14 13.03 4.84
N LEU A 64 22.18 12.16 5.14
CA LEU A 64 22.45 10.72 5.25
C LEU A 64 22.96 10.12 3.93
N ARG A 65 22.50 10.62 2.78
CA ARG A 65 23.02 10.16 1.47
C ARG A 65 24.46 10.56 1.24
N GLU A 66 24.89 11.73 1.71
CA GLU A 66 26.29 12.17 1.63
C GLU A 66 27.21 11.28 2.46
N THR A 67 26.69 10.67 3.53
CA THR A 67 27.42 9.70 4.38
C THR A 67 27.26 8.24 3.92
N GLY A 68 26.69 8.02 2.74
CA GLY A 68 26.55 6.70 2.11
C GLY A 68 25.30 5.90 2.51
N ILE A 69 24.35 6.52 3.22
CA ILE A 69 23.08 5.90 3.63
C ILE A 69 21.96 6.35 2.69
N ASP A 70 21.68 5.55 1.66
CA ASP A 70 20.56 5.78 0.73
C ASP A 70 19.33 4.98 1.15
N LEU A 71 18.55 5.57 2.06
CA LEU A 71 17.26 5.04 2.52
C LEU A 71 16.11 5.99 2.16
N SER A 72 14.92 5.41 2.00
CA SER A 72 13.71 6.20 1.80
C SER A 72 13.40 7.06 3.04
N SER A 73 12.81 8.24 2.85
CA SER A 73 12.38 9.10 3.97
C SER A 73 11.43 8.39 4.94
N LYS A 74 10.65 7.43 4.44
CA LYS A 74 9.76 6.61 5.29
C LYS A 74 10.55 5.68 6.21
N THR A 75 11.55 4.98 5.66
CA THR A 75 12.42 4.09 6.44
C THR A 75 13.19 4.87 7.50
N ILE A 76 13.71 6.05 7.13
CA ILE A 76 14.38 6.95 8.07
C ILE A 76 13.42 7.39 9.19
N GLU A 77 12.19 7.80 8.86
CA GLU A 77 11.17 8.15 9.85
C GLU A 77 10.90 6.99 10.83
N GLU A 78 10.73 5.76 10.33
CA GLU A 78 10.48 4.57 11.15
C GLU A 78 11.66 4.26 12.09
N ILE A 79 12.91 4.41 11.62
CA ILE A 79 14.12 4.24 12.44
C ILE A 79 14.16 5.28 13.56
N LEU A 80 13.88 6.55 13.26
CA LEU A 80 13.90 7.60 14.28
C LEU A 80 12.78 7.41 15.32
N ILE A 81 11.59 6.99 14.89
CA ILE A 81 10.48 6.65 15.81
C ILE A 81 10.85 5.47 16.72
N ALA A 82 11.49 4.44 16.17
CA ALA A 82 11.87 3.24 16.91
C ALA A 82 12.88 3.49 18.05
N ASN A 83 13.63 4.59 17.95
CA ASN A 83 14.68 4.98 18.89
C ASN A 83 14.32 6.28 19.62
N ASP A 84 13.03 6.63 19.68
CA ASP A 84 12.46 7.78 20.42
C ASP A 84 13.02 9.16 20.01
N LEU A 85 13.62 9.26 18.82
CA LEU A 85 14.15 10.50 18.23
C LEU A 85 13.15 11.23 17.33
N PHE A 86 11.97 10.66 17.12
CA PHE A 86 10.89 11.26 16.34
C PHE A 86 9.52 10.85 16.87
N LYS A 87 8.57 11.79 16.86
CA LYS A 87 7.20 11.51 17.33
C LYS A 87 6.48 10.64 16.31
N ALA A 88 5.96 9.49 16.75
CA ALA A 88 5.01 8.72 15.98
C ALA A 88 3.77 9.59 15.71
N ARG A 89 3.55 9.94 14.46
CA ARG A 89 2.29 10.54 14.00
C ARG A 89 1.69 9.58 13.00
N VAL A 90 0.45 9.16 13.27
CA VAL A 90 -0.33 8.35 12.32
C VAL A 90 -1.25 9.28 11.57
N ARG A 91 -1.23 9.20 10.23
CA ARG A 91 -2.26 9.84 9.43
C ARG A 91 -3.58 9.15 9.73
N LYS A 92 -4.67 9.91 9.84
CA LYS A 92 -6.03 9.41 10.08
C LYS A 92 -6.26 8.05 9.40
N ARG A 93 -6.51 7.01 10.22
CA ARG A 93 -6.67 5.63 9.77
C ARG A 93 -7.85 5.55 8.81
N ARG A 94 -7.64 4.89 7.68
CA ARG A 94 -8.66 4.71 6.64
C ARG A 94 -9.31 3.35 6.87
N PRO A 95 -10.63 3.19 6.65
CA PRO A 95 -11.29 1.90 6.76
C PRO A 95 -10.57 0.82 5.93
N ALA A 96 -10.51 -0.44 6.40
CA ALA A 96 -9.86 -1.55 5.68
C ALA A 96 -10.53 -1.89 4.33
N PHE A 97 -11.75 -1.39 4.12
CA PHE A 97 -12.58 -1.52 2.92
C PHE A 97 -11.85 -1.26 1.59
N TYR A 98 -10.84 -0.40 1.55
CA TYR A 98 -10.26 0.07 0.28
C TYR A 98 -9.08 -0.76 -0.23
N GLN A 99 -8.53 -1.68 0.57
CA GLN A 99 -7.43 -2.53 0.10
C GLN A 99 -7.90 -3.64 -0.85
N SER A 100 -9.21 -3.89 -0.95
CA SER A 100 -9.80 -4.97 -1.77
C SER A 100 -10.33 -4.54 -3.14
N LEU A 101 -10.25 -3.27 -3.53
CA LEU A 101 -10.68 -2.79 -4.87
C LEU A 101 -9.60 -3.02 -5.95
N CYS A 102 -8.57 -3.81 -5.65
CA CYS A 102 -7.42 -4.01 -6.53
C CYS A 102 -7.74 -4.83 -7.80
N GLN A 103 -7.64 -4.17 -8.96
CA GLN A 103 -6.99 -4.58 -10.21
C GLN A 103 -6.97 -6.07 -10.62
N ASN A 104 -8.09 -6.61 -11.07
CA ASN A 104 -8.12 -7.99 -11.60
C ASN A 104 -8.13 -8.05 -13.12
N ILE A 105 -9.02 -7.30 -13.77
CA ILE A 105 -9.21 -7.38 -15.22
C ILE A 105 -9.41 -5.99 -15.84
N PRO A 106 -8.90 -5.74 -17.06
CA PRO A 106 -9.27 -4.57 -17.84
C PRO A 106 -10.78 -4.47 -18.01
N ASN A 107 -11.31 -3.25 -17.92
CA ASN A 107 -12.74 -2.95 -18.01
C ASN A 107 -13.60 -3.68 -16.95
N GLY A 108 -12.99 -4.11 -15.83
CA GLY A 108 -13.69 -4.69 -14.69
C GLY A 108 -14.32 -3.64 -13.78
N LEU A 109 -13.55 -2.61 -13.44
CA LEU A 109 -14.01 -1.55 -12.55
C LEU A 109 -13.52 -0.19 -13.06
N LEU A 110 -14.46 0.70 -13.35
CA LEU A 110 -14.19 2.05 -13.83
C LEU A 110 -14.34 3.05 -12.68
N SER A 111 -13.29 3.82 -12.38
CA SER A 111 -13.39 4.95 -11.43
C SER A 111 -13.80 6.21 -12.19
N ILE A 112 -14.75 6.97 -11.64
CA ILE A 112 -15.16 8.27 -12.18
C ILE A 112 -15.12 9.30 -11.08
N ASP A 113 -14.54 10.45 -11.37
CA ASP A 113 -14.44 11.59 -10.45
C ASP A 113 -14.38 12.90 -11.25
N GLY A 114 -14.86 13.96 -10.58
CA GLY A 114 -14.93 15.32 -11.11
C GLY A 114 -13.90 16.21 -10.44
N SER A 115 -13.24 17.07 -11.20
CA SER A 115 -12.37 18.09 -10.63
C SER A 115 -12.53 19.44 -11.30
N GLN A 116 -12.71 20.48 -10.46
CA GLN A 116 -12.66 21.84 -10.95
C GLN A 116 -11.26 22.19 -11.46
N MET A 117 -11.23 22.75 -12.66
CA MET A 117 -10.06 23.33 -13.30
C MET A 117 -10.35 24.77 -13.69
N ILE A 118 -9.37 25.65 -13.49
CA ILE A 118 -9.52 27.07 -13.78
C ILE A 118 -8.58 27.42 -14.93
N VAL A 119 -9.15 27.92 -16.01
CA VAL A 119 -8.40 28.43 -17.16
C VAL A 119 -8.32 29.94 -17.07
N TRP A 120 -7.11 30.48 -17.13
CA TRP A 120 -6.85 31.92 -17.11
C TRP A 120 -6.59 32.44 -18.53
N LEU A 121 -7.36 33.45 -18.95
CA LEU A 121 -7.15 34.19 -20.18
C LEU A 121 -6.94 35.67 -19.85
N GLY A 122 -5.67 36.09 -19.79
CA GLY A 122 -5.32 37.38 -19.19
C GLY A 122 -5.71 37.39 -17.71
N ASP A 123 -6.43 38.43 -17.27
CA ASP A 123 -6.88 38.58 -15.88
C ASP A 123 -8.23 37.89 -15.60
N LYS A 124 -8.88 37.32 -16.63
CA LYS A 124 -10.15 36.61 -16.48
C LYS A 124 -9.91 35.12 -16.26
N HIS A 125 -10.64 34.55 -15.32
CA HIS A 125 -10.62 33.12 -15.03
C HIS A 125 -11.96 32.46 -15.38
N TYR A 126 -11.87 31.25 -15.93
CA TYR A 126 -13.01 30.44 -16.35
C TYR A 126 -12.94 29.09 -15.61
N PRO A 127 -13.77 28.88 -14.58
CA PRO A 127 -13.87 27.59 -13.93
C PRO A 127 -14.63 26.61 -14.83
N PHE A 128 -14.11 25.39 -14.94
CA PHE A 128 -14.76 24.26 -15.58
C PHE A 128 -14.69 23.06 -14.64
N ASN A 129 -15.67 22.18 -14.75
CA ASN A 129 -15.62 20.86 -14.16
C ASN A 129 -15.12 19.87 -15.20
N VAL A 130 -14.06 19.14 -14.88
CA VAL A 130 -13.55 18.05 -15.72
C VAL A 130 -13.92 16.74 -15.05
N GLU A 131 -14.83 15.98 -15.66
CA GLU A 131 -15.11 14.59 -15.28
C GLU A 131 -14.13 13.68 -16.04
N LEU A 132 -13.54 12.72 -15.35
CA LEU A 132 -12.58 11.79 -15.93
C LEU A 132 -12.97 10.37 -15.55
N SER A 133 -12.78 9.40 -16.47
CA SER A 133 -12.90 7.99 -16.15
C SER A 133 -11.57 7.27 -16.28
N VAL A 134 -11.22 6.52 -15.24
CA VAL A 134 -9.97 5.75 -15.18
C VAL A 134 -10.28 4.30 -14.86
N ASP A 135 -9.88 3.39 -15.75
CA ASP A 135 -9.99 1.96 -15.48
C ASP A 135 -9.06 1.59 -14.32
N VAL A 136 -9.63 1.03 -13.27
CA VAL A 136 -8.91 0.77 -12.01
C VAL A 136 -7.84 -0.29 -12.22
N ALA A 137 -8.05 -1.27 -13.10
CA ALA A 137 -7.11 -2.36 -13.29
C ALA A 137 -5.88 -1.95 -14.09
N THR A 138 -6.05 -1.22 -15.18
CA THR A 138 -5.01 -0.81 -16.13
C THR A 138 -4.43 0.56 -15.85
N PHE A 139 -5.14 1.40 -15.07
CA PHE A 139 -4.93 2.84 -14.90
C PHE A 139 -5.09 3.65 -16.21
N ALA A 140 -5.74 3.09 -17.22
CA ALA A 140 -6.01 3.80 -18.46
C ALA A 140 -7.04 4.89 -18.22
N HIS A 141 -6.73 6.09 -18.66
CA HIS A 141 -7.69 7.20 -18.71
C HIS A 141 -8.50 6.99 -19.98
N THR A 142 -9.78 6.67 -19.83
CA THR A 142 -10.56 6.06 -20.92
C THR A 142 -11.53 7.02 -21.58
N ALA A 143 -12.04 8.00 -20.84
CA ALA A 143 -12.89 9.07 -21.34
C ALA A 143 -12.86 10.27 -20.37
N PHE A 144 -13.29 11.44 -20.85
CA PHE A 144 -13.45 12.63 -20.03
C PHE A 144 -14.53 13.56 -20.63
N SER A 145 -15.09 14.44 -19.82
CA SER A 145 -15.97 15.52 -20.25
C SER A 145 -15.59 16.82 -19.56
N ILE A 146 -15.90 17.95 -20.21
CA ILE A 146 -15.62 19.28 -19.67
C ILE A 146 -16.92 20.08 -19.74
N ASP A 147 -17.49 20.33 -18.57
CA ASP A 147 -18.76 21.04 -18.41
C ASP A 147 -18.58 22.22 -17.43
N ASP A 148 -19.59 23.07 -17.30
CA ASP A 148 -19.51 24.26 -16.44
C ASP A 148 -19.70 23.94 -14.96
N SER A 149 -20.28 22.78 -14.65
CA SER A 149 -20.57 22.31 -13.29
C SER A 149 -20.57 20.78 -13.22
N GLU A 150 -20.46 20.24 -12.00
CA GLU A 150 -20.62 18.82 -11.71
C GLU A 150 -22.10 18.44 -11.89
N THR A 151 -22.40 17.55 -12.85
CA THR A 151 -23.78 17.17 -13.20
C THR A 151 -23.86 15.69 -13.58
N ALA A 152 -25.04 15.09 -13.38
CA ALA A 152 -25.32 13.72 -13.80
C ALA A 152 -25.07 13.52 -15.31
N ASP A 153 -25.45 14.50 -16.13
CA ASP A 153 -25.21 14.47 -17.58
C ASP A 153 -23.72 14.41 -17.92
N ALA A 154 -22.87 15.14 -17.21
CA ALA A 154 -21.42 15.12 -17.42
C ALA A 154 -20.85 13.72 -17.15
N VAL A 155 -21.33 13.03 -16.11
CA VAL A 155 -20.97 11.65 -15.76
C VAL A 155 -21.46 10.67 -16.84
N ILE A 156 -22.71 10.81 -17.30
CA ILE A 156 -23.28 9.96 -18.35
C ILE A 156 -22.53 10.14 -19.67
N LYS A 157 -22.15 11.36 -20.05
CA LYS A 157 -21.31 11.62 -21.24
C LYS A 157 -19.98 10.88 -21.18
N VAL A 158 -19.33 10.86 -20.02
CA VAL A 158 -18.08 10.12 -19.81
C VAL A 158 -18.30 8.62 -19.94
N LEU A 159 -19.37 8.07 -19.33
CA LEU A 159 -19.73 6.67 -19.43
C LEU A 159 -20.03 6.23 -20.87
N GLU A 160 -20.78 7.03 -21.62
CA GLU A 160 -21.08 6.75 -23.03
C GLU A 160 -19.82 6.82 -23.90
N SER A 161 -18.96 7.83 -23.68
CA SER A 161 -17.69 7.96 -24.40
C SER A 161 -16.76 6.78 -24.13
N HIS A 162 -16.69 6.31 -22.88
CA HIS A 162 -15.98 5.08 -22.53
C HIS A 162 -16.58 3.87 -23.24
N ARG A 163 -17.92 3.71 -23.18
CA ARG A 163 -18.65 2.56 -23.74
C ARG A 163 -18.43 2.42 -25.24
N GLN A 164 -18.44 3.52 -25.97
CA GLN A 164 -18.26 3.52 -27.42
C GLN A 164 -16.90 2.95 -27.85
N VAL A 165 -15.87 3.12 -27.03
CA VAL A 165 -14.50 2.70 -27.36
C VAL A 165 -14.15 1.35 -26.73
N TRP A 166 -14.57 1.11 -25.49
CA TRP A 166 -14.09 -0.02 -24.67
C TRP A 166 -15.19 -1.03 -24.29
N GLY A 167 -16.45 -0.74 -24.63
CA GLY A 167 -17.60 -1.54 -24.24
C GLY A 167 -18.02 -1.31 -22.78
N LEU A 168 -18.91 -2.17 -22.28
CA LEU A 168 -19.50 -2.01 -20.95
C LEU A 168 -18.53 -2.44 -19.83
N PRO A 169 -18.25 -1.59 -18.83
CA PRO A 169 -17.53 -2.01 -17.63
C PRO A 169 -18.40 -2.96 -16.79
N VAL A 170 -17.76 -3.83 -16.00
CA VAL A 170 -18.50 -4.71 -15.06
C VAL A 170 -19.06 -3.91 -13.88
N GLY A 171 -18.33 -2.91 -13.40
CA GLY A 171 -18.82 -1.97 -12.40
C GLY A 171 -18.19 -0.59 -12.50
N VAL A 172 -18.83 0.37 -11.82
CA VAL A 172 -18.39 1.78 -11.73
C VAL A 172 -18.23 2.15 -10.27
N LEU A 173 -17.09 2.75 -9.96
CA LEU A 173 -16.72 3.31 -8.68
C LEU A 173 -16.86 4.84 -8.76
N GLY A 174 -17.86 5.37 -8.07
CA GLY A 174 -18.08 6.80 -7.91
C GLY A 174 -18.05 7.19 -6.43
N ASP A 175 -17.74 8.46 -6.17
CA ASP A 175 -17.96 9.03 -4.84
C ASP A 175 -19.46 9.18 -4.55
N CYS A 176 -19.83 9.47 -3.29
CA CYS A 176 -21.23 9.75 -2.93
C CYS A 176 -21.61 11.22 -3.19
N GLY A 177 -21.03 11.85 -4.21
CA GLY A 177 -21.36 13.21 -4.66
C GLY A 177 -22.75 13.26 -5.26
N SER A 178 -23.38 14.44 -5.25
CA SER A 178 -24.78 14.60 -5.70
C SER A 178 -24.99 14.25 -7.19
N ALA A 179 -23.96 14.37 -8.02
CA ALA A 179 -24.03 13.99 -9.43
C ALA A 179 -23.88 12.47 -9.64
N ASN A 180 -22.91 11.85 -8.97
CA ASN A 180 -22.66 10.39 -9.04
C ASN A 180 -23.76 9.56 -8.35
N ASP A 181 -24.43 10.13 -7.35
CA ASP A 181 -25.52 9.51 -6.61
C ASP A 181 -26.92 9.88 -7.15
N SER A 182 -27.02 10.57 -8.29
CA SER A 182 -28.32 10.99 -8.83
C SER A 182 -29.20 9.81 -9.27
N GLY A 183 -30.52 10.03 -9.32
CA GLY A 183 -31.47 9.05 -9.85
C GLY A 183 -31.14 8.70 -11.30
N ASP A 184 -30.85 9.71 -12.13
CA ASP A 184 -30.56 9.52 -13.55
C ASP A 184 -29.32 8.65 -13.82
N VAL A 185 -28.25 8.83 -13.03
CA VAL A 185 -27.05 7.97 -13.14
C VAL A 185 -27.37 6.56 -12.64
N THR A 186 -28.18 6.42 -11.59
CA THR A 186 -28.60 5.11 -11.07
C THR A 186 -29.40 4.34 -12.11
N ASP A 187 -30.42 4.97 -12.70
CA ASP A 187 -31.28 4.38 -13.72
C ASP A 187 -30.47 3.98 -14.97
N TYR A 188 -29.51 4.83 -15.38
CA TYR A 188 -28.62 4.54 -16.50
C TYR A 188 -27.75 3.30 -16.24
N LEU A 189 -27.15 3.18 -15.06
CA LEU A 189 -26.30 2.05 -14.69
C LEU A 189 -27.10 0.75 -14.58
N GLU A 190 -28.29 0.80 -13.97
CA GLU A 190 -29.18 -0.35 -13.84
C GLU A 190 -29.67 -0.87 -15.20
N LYS A 191 -30.06 0.04 -16.09
CA LYS A 191 -30.48 -0.30 -17.46
C LYS A 191 -29.40 -1.04 -18.26
N LEU A 192 -28.12 -0.77 -17.97
CA LEU A 192 -26.97 -1.36 -18.66
C LEU A 192 -26.31 -2.51 -17.89
N ASP A 193 -26.91 -2.97 -16.78
CA ASP A 193 -26.36 -4.03 -15.92
C ASP A 193 -24.91 -3.74 -15.46
N ILE A 194 -24.64 -2.46 -15.17
CA ILE A 194 -23.35 -1.98 -14.65
C ILE A 194 -23.45 -1.88 -13.13
N LYS A 195 -22.58 -2.61 -12.41
CA LYS A 195 -22.63 -2.61 -10.95
C LYS A 195 -22.13 -1.29 -10.37
N ARG A 196 -22.95 -0.62 -9.57
CA ARG A 196 -22.50 0.52 -8.77
C ARG A 196 -21.72 0.06 -7.55
N VAL A 197 -20.48 0.54 -7.44
CA VAL A 197 -19.59 0.30 -6.32
C VAL A 197 -19.38 1.64 -5.61
N PRO A 198 -19.85 1.81 -4.36
CA PRO A 198 -19.73 3.09 -3.69
C PRO A 198 -18.33 3.29 -3.13
N ALA A 199 -17.71 4.46 -3.36
CA ALA A 199 -16.56 4.86 -2.56
C ALA A 199 -17.02 5.02 -1.10
N GLY A 200 -16.24 4.50 -0.15
CA GLY A 200 -16.63 4.63 1.24
C GLY A 200 -16.58 6.10 1.74
N PRO A 201 -17.29 6.42 2.85
CA PRO A 201 -17.47 7.79 3.33
C PRO A 201 -16.15 8.55 3.58
N GLY A 202 -16.01 9.73 2.98
CA GLY A 202 -14.95 10.70 3.32
C GLY A 202 -13.53 10.20 3.12
N ASN A 203 -13.31 9.30 2.14
CA ASN A 203 -11.99 8.76 1.84
C ASN A 203 -11.56 9.05 0.39
N PRO A 204 -10.78 10.12 0.18
CA PRO A 204 -10.13 10.45 -1.10
C PRO A 204 -9.01 9.43 -1.37
N LYS A 205 -9.34 8.21 -1.77
CA LYS A 205 -8.44 7.08 -2.10
C LYS A 205 -9.22 5.88 -2.62
N GLY A 206 -10.53 5.79 -2.36
CA GLY A 206 -11.39 4.84 -3.10
C GLY A 206 -11.35 5.16 -4.58
N ASN A 207 -11.60 6.42 -4.92
CA ASN A 207 -11.30 7.10 -6.18
C ASN A 207 -9.79 7.43 -6.37
N GLY A 208 -8.87 6.86 -5.58
CA GLY A 208 -7.47 7.34 -5.50
C GLY A 208 -6.68 7.16 -6.79
N THR A 209 -7.13 6.24 -7.64
CA THR A 209 -6.68 6.06 -9.02
C THR A 209 -6.94 7.34 -9.82
N ASP A 210 -8.13 7.90 -9.68
CA ASP A 210 -8.57 9.07 -10.42
C ASP A 210 -8.08 10.39 -9.80
N GLU A 211 -8.07 10.50 -8.47
CA GLU A 211 -7.42 11.65 -7.81
C GLU A 211 -5.92 11.74 -8.16
N GLY A 212 -5.26 10.58 -8.24
CA GLY A 212 -3.89 10.45 -8.70
C GLY A 212 -3.73 10.88 -10.16
N ALA A 213 -4.70 10.53 -11.01
CA ALA A 213 -4.79 10.95 -12.40
C ALA A 213 -4.97 12.47 -12.50
N PHE A 214 -5.94 13.07 -11.81
CA PHE A 214 -6.13 14.53 -11.76
C PHE A 214 -4.90 15.26 -11.23
N SER A 215 -4.21 14.74 -10.21
CA SER A 215 -2.97 15.35 -9.71
C SER A 215 -1.84 15.30 -10.74
N GLN A 216 -1.74 14.22 -11.51
CA GLN A 216 -0.77 14.07 -12.60
C GLN A 216 -1.15 14.95 -13.80
N MET A 217 -2.44 15.00 -14.13
CA MET A 217 -3.03 15.87 -15.15
C MET A 217 -2.73 17.33 -14.83
N LYS A 218 -3.07 17.82 -13.63
CA LYS A 218 -2.77 19.20 -13.20
C LYS A 218 -1.29 19.57 -13.30
N LYS A 219 -0.37 18.59 -13.19
CA LYS A 219 1.07 18.81 -13.42
C LYS A 219 1.42 18.87 -14.91
N ALA A 220 0.75 18.07 -15.73
CA ALA A 220 1.02 17.91 -17.15
C ALA A 220 0.27 18.90 -18.08
N LEU A 221 -0.93 19.36 -17.73
CA LEU A 221 -1.72 20.34 -18.50
C LEU A 221 -1.04 21.73 -18.62
N SER A 222 0.19 21.88 -18.15
CA SER A 222 0.97 23.10 -18.28
C SER A 222 1.61 23.28 -19.66
N GLN A 223 1.51 22.31 -20.58
CA GLN A 223 2.35 22.27 -21.78
C GLN A 223 1.67 21.53 -22.96
N GLY A 224 1.19 22.26 -23.97
CA GLY A 224 0.70 21.67 -25.22
C GLY A 224 0.14 22.71 -26.19
N GLN A 225 0.27 22.48 -27.50
CA GLN A 225 -0.33 23.30 -28.56
C GLN A 225 -1.72 22.81 -28.90
N ILE A 226 -2.63 23.77 -29.05
CA ILE A 226 -4.08 23.55 -28.92
C ILE A 226 -4.74 24.20 -30.14
N ARG A 227 -5.66 23.48 -30.78
CA ARG A 227 -6.60 24.08 -31.73
C ARG A 227 -7.77 24.65 -30.97
N ILE A 228 -8.12 25.88 -31.29
CA ILE A 228 -8.85 26.76 -30.40
C ILE A 228 -10.09 27.28 -31.13
N ASP A 229 -11.26 27.09 -30.51
CA ASP A 229 -12.45 27.83 -30.88
C ASP A 229 -12.35 29.25 -30.33
N ILE A 230 -12.36 30.26 -31.20
CA ILE A 230 -12.31 31.68 -30.82
C ILE A 230 -13.69 32.35 -30.81
N SER A 231 -14.78 31.58 -30.94
CA SER A 231 -16.16 32.09 -31.00
C SER A 231 -16.55 32.92 -29.76
N SER A 232 -15.99 32.60 -28.60
CA SER A 232 -16.10 33.41 -27.37
C SER A 232 -14.91 33.15 -26.46
N GLN A 233 -14.64 34.05 -25.49
CA GLN A 233 -13.56 33.84 -24.50
C GLN A 233 -13.76 32.54 -23.70
N LYS A 234 -15.01 32.13 -23.44
CA LYS A 234 -15.32 30.89 -22.73
C LYS A 234 -15.14 29.65 -23.62
N ALA A 235 -15.51 29.73 -24.90
CA ALA A 235 -15.25 28.68 -25.87
C ALA A 235 -13.74 28.48 -26.09
N LEU A 236 -12.99 29.59 -26.18
CA LEU A 236 -11.54 29.62 -26.20
C LEU A 236 -10.95 28.90 -24.99
N ALA A 237 -11.38 29.26 -23.78
CA ALA A 237 -10.93 28.62 -22.56
C ALA A 237 -11.25 27.11 -22.52
N ARG A 238 -12.45 26.74 -22.99
CA ARG A 238 -12.89 25.34 -23.05
C ARG A 238 -12.06 24.53 -24.06
N SER A 239 -11.89 25.01 -25.30
CA SER A 239 -11.06 24.34 -26.32
C SER A 239 -9.61 24.17 -25.88
N VAL A 240 -9.05 25.19 -25.21
CA VAL A 240 -7.73 25.13 -24.58
C VAL A 240 -7.66 23.95 -23.60
N LEU A 241 -8.61 23.90 -22.65
CA LEU A 241 -8.64 22.83 -21.65
C LEU A 241 -8.84 21.45 -22.29
N THR A 242 -9.74 21.33 -23.27
CA THR A 242 -10.02 20.08 -23.98
C THR A 242 -8.75 19.50 -24.60
N ALA A 243 -8.00 20.27 -25.38
CA ALA A 243 -6.82 19.70 -26.06
C ALA A 243 -5.70 19.36 -25.07
N LEU A 244 -5.53 20.12 -23.98
CA LEU A 244 -4.57 19.79 -22.93
C LEU A 244 -4.95 18.46 -22.25
N VAL A 245 -6.22 18.28 -21.90
CA VAL A 245 -6.71 17.04 -21.27
C VAL A 245 -6.55 15.86 -22.22
N SER A 246 -6.90 16.01 -23.49
CA SER A 246 -6.68 14.98 -24.53
C SER A 246 -5.21 14.59 -24.64
N LEU A 247 -4.29 15.56 -24.72
CA LEU A 247 -2.85 15.30 -24.84
C LEU A 247 -2.31 14.59 -23.59
N TYR A 248 -2.72 15.04 -22.40
CA TYR A 248 -2.34 14.38 -21.16
C TYR A 248 -2.82 12.93 -21.11
N VAL A 249 -4.08 12.67 -21.46
CA VAL A 249 -4.67 11.33 -21.49
C VAL A 249 -3.88 10.41 -22.43
N ASP A 250 -3.57 10.88 -23.64
CA ASP A 250 -2.80 10.11 -24.62
C ASP A 250 -1.38 9.80 -24.11
N MET A 251 -0.64 10.80 -23.63
CA MET A 251 0.70 10.60 -23.08
C MET A 251 0.67 9.67 -21.85
N ARG A 252 -0.29 9.87 -20.95
CA ARG A 252 -0.40 9.11 -19.71
C ARG A 252 -0.69 7.64 -19.98
N ASN A 253 -1.49 7.34 -20.99
CA ASN A 253 -1.85 5.98 -21.39
C ASN A 253 -0.72 5.23 -22.13
N ARG A 254 0.29 5.96 -22.63
CA ARG A 254 1.51 5.40 -23.21
C ARG A 254 2.61 5.15 -22.18
N LEU A 255 2.46 5.70 -20.97
CA LEU A 255 3.41 5.53 -19.87
C LEU A 255 2.99 4.36 -18.94
N PRO A 256 3.81 3.29 -18.83
CA PRO A 256 3.53 2.19 -17.92
C PRO A 256 3.40 2.66 -16.47
N VAL A 257 2.44 2.08 -15.74
CA VAL A 257 2.29 2.32 -14.30
C VAL A 257 3.12 1.31 -13.54
N HIS A 258 3.93 1.78 -12.57
CA HIS A 258 4.68 1.02 -11.55
C HIS A 258 4.81 -0.49 -11.79
N SER A 259 6.05 -0.98 -11.97
CA SER A 259 6.40 -2.41 -12.06
C SER A 259 5.78 -3.20 -13.23
N ARG A 260 4.82 -2.63 -13.96
CA ARG A 260 4.22 -3.25 -15.15
C ARG A 260 5.00 -2.85 -16.39
N LYS A 261 5.30 -3.84 -17.22
CA LYS A 261 5.99 -3.66 -18.50
C LYS A 261 5.06 -3.10 -19.60
N MET A 262 3.75 -3.24 -19.42
CA MET A 262 2.75 -2.88 -20.43
C MET A 262 2.14 -1.48 -20.16
N PRO A 263 2.08 -0.59 -21.17
CA PRO A 263 1.33 0.66 -21.11
C PRO A 263 -0.17 0.45 -20.87
N PRO A 264 -0.85 1.38 -20.15
CA PRO A 264 -2.29 1.29 -19.88
C PRO A 264 -3.17 1.04 -21.12
N PHE A 265 -2.93 1.75 -22.24
CA PHE A 265 -3.71 1.57 -23.46
C PHE A 265 -3.62 0.15 -24.03
N GLN A 266 -2.41 -0.42 -24.05
CA GLN A 266 -2.20 -1.78 -24.53
C GLN A 266 -2.84 -2.81 -23.59
N HIS A 267 -2.83 -2.54 -22.28
CA HIS A 267 -3.47 -3.41 -21.30
C HIS A 267 -4.99 -3.39 -21.40
N MET A 268 -5.59 -2.24 -21.74
CA MET A 268 -7.03 -2.14 -22.02
C MET A 268 -7.46 -2.96 -23.25
N ALA A 269 -6.58 -3.09 -24.24
CA ALA A 269 -6.84 -3.90 -25.43
C ALA A 269 -6.72 -5.41 -25.20
N ALA A 270 -6.31 -5.86 -24.00
CA ALA A 270 -6.21 -7.28 -23.70
C ALA A 270 -7.58 -7.93 -23.64
N SER A 271 -7.72 -9.11 -24.26
CA SER A 271 -8.98 -9.87 -24.26
C SER A 271 -9.30 -10.38 -22.86
N VAL A 272 -10.54 -10.17 -22.42
CA VAL A 272 -11.07 -10.70 -21.16
C VAL A 272 -12.17 -11.72 -21.48
N THR A 273 -12.10 -12.91 -20.87
CA THR A 273 -13.09 -13.96 -21.09
C THR A 273 -14.39 -13.70 -20.32
N ALA A 274 -15.49 -14.29 -20.76
CA ALA A 274 -16.77 -14.21 -20.05
C ALA A 274 -16.66 -14.73 -18.60
N VAL A 275 -15.89 -15.80 -18.39
CA VAL A 275 -15.64 -16.38 -17.06
C VAL A 275 -14.95 -15.37 -16.14
N GLN A 276 -13.95 -14.65 -16.65
CA GLN A 276 -13.26 -13.61 -15.89
C GLN A 276 -14.18 -12.43 -15.54
N ARG A 277 -15.07 -12.03 -16.47
CA ARG A 277 -16.08 -10.98 -16.20
C ARG A 277 -17.09 -11.41 -15.15
N THR A 278 -17.58 -12.65 -15.19
CA THR A 278 -18.50 -13.20 -14.17
C THR A 278 -17.84 -13.27 -12.80
N ALA A 279 -16.61 -13.78 -12.72
CA ALA A 279 -15.86 -13.84 -11.46
C ALA A 279 -15.62 -12.44 -10.87
N GLU A 280 -15.34 -11.44 -11.71
CA GLU A 280 -15.20 -10.06 -11.26
C GLU A 280 -16.54 -9.49 -10.76
N ARG A 281 -17.66 -9.81 -11.41
CA ARG A 281 -19.00 -9.40 -10.96
C ARG A 281 -19.33 -9.98 -9.59
N GLU A 282 -19.16 -11.29 -9.40
CA GLU A 282 -19.37 -11.97 -8.11
C GLU A 282 -18.50 -11.36 -6.99
N ARG A 283 -17.25 -11.01 -7.32
CA ARG A 283 -16.36 -10.33 -6.38
C ARG A 283 -16.87 -8.94 -5.99
N LEU A 284 -17.34 -8.16 -6.97
CA LEU A 284 -17.93 -6.84 -6.70
C LEU A 284 -19.21 -6.97 -5.87
N ASP A 285 -20.03 -7.99 -6.12
CA ASP A 285 -21.22 -8.29 -5.31
C ASP A 285 -20.86 -8.64 -3.87
N ALA A 286 -19.87 -9.51 -3.66
CA ALA A 286 -19.36 -9.83 -2.33
C ALA A 286 -18.79 -8.58 -1.61
N HIS A 287 -18.12 -7.71 -2.36
CA HIS A 287 -17.59 -6.46 -1.83
C HIS A 287 -18.69 -5.48 -1.40
N VAL A 288 -19.74 -5.32 -2.21
CA VAL A 288 -20.91 -4.50 -1.87
C VAL A 288 -21.67 -5.11 -0.69
N ALA A 289 -21.86 -6.43 -0.67
CA ALA A 289 -22.51 -7.14 0.43
C ALA A 289 -21.75 -6.99 1.76
N GLY A 290 -20.41 -6.97 1.74
CA GLY A 290 -19.58 -6.71 2.92
C GLY A 290 -19.76 -5.31 3.53
N ARG A 291 -20.45 -4.38 2.86
CA ARG A 291 -20.87 -3.07 3.39
C ARG A 291 -22.19 -3.15 4.18
N SER A 292 -22.96 -4.22 3.98
CA SER A 292 -24.26 -4.44 4.59
C SER A 292 -24.12 -5.26 5.86
N HIS A 293 -24.22 -4.59 7.02
CA HIS A 293 -24.31 -5.18 8.37
C HIS A 293 -23.16 -6.10 8.78
N ASN A 294 -22.13 -5.48 9.37
CA ASN A 294 -21.16 -6.19 10.20
C ASN A 294 -21.67 -6.20 11.65
N GLU A 295 -21.72 -7.36 12.32
CA GLU A 295 -22.07 -7.49 13.75
C GLU A 295 -21.26 -6.53 14.63
N THR A 296 -20.00 -6.29 14.27
CA THR A 296 -19.13 -5.33 14.96
C THR A 296 -19.66 -3.90 14.88
N ASP A 297 -20.26 -3.51 13.75
CA ASP A 297 -20.88 -2.18 13.60
C ASP A 297 -22.14 -2.06 14.45
N GLN A 298 -22.92 -3.14 14.60
CA GLN A 298 -24.08 -3.14 15.48
C GLN A 298 -23.65 -2.92 16.93
N VAL A 299 -22.63 -3.65 17.41
CA VAL A 299 -22.08 -3.45 18.76
C VAL A 299 -21.59 -2.01 18.99
N ARG A 300 -20.97 -1.37 17.98
CA ARG A 300 -20.57 0.04 18.07
C ARG A 300 -21.77 0.98 18.18
N LEU A 301 -22.84 0.72 17.42
CA LEU A 301 -24.07 1.49 17.44
C LEU A 301 -24.79 1.34 18.78
N ASP A 302 -24.91 0.12 19.29
CA ASP A 302 -25.57 -0.18 20.57
C ASP A 302 -24.89 0.57 21.72
N ARG A 303 -23.55 0.66 21.69
CA ARG A 303 -22.80 1.41 22.70
C ARG A 303 -22.97 2.91 22.59
N LEU A 304 -23.01 3.45 21.37
CA LEU A 304 -23.35 4.85 21.17
C LEU A 304 -24.76 5.16 21.68
N ASP A 305 -25.74 4.29 21.38
CA ASP A 305 -27.12 4.43 21.82
C ASP A 305 -27.22 4.34 23.34
N TRP A 306 -26.46 3.44 23.97
CA TRP A 306 -26.33 3.38 25.43
C TRP A 306 -25.79 4.68 26.01
N VAL A 307 -24.72 5.26 25.45
CA VAL A 307 -24.18 6.56 25.91
C VAL A 307 -25.23 7.67 25.77
N ILE A 308 -25.93 7.73 24.64
CA ILE A 308 -26.96 8.75 24.40
C ILE A 308 -28.10 8.61 25.43
N GLY A 309 -28.58 7.39 25.66
CA GLY A 309 -29.65 7.10 26.61
C GLY A 309 -29.24 7.33 28.07
N HIS A 310 -28.10 6.76 28.49
CA HIS A 310 -27.59 6.84 29.85
C HIS A 310 -27.33 8.30 30.27
N TYR A 311 -26.72 9.09 29.39
CA TYR A 311 -26.46 10.51 29.64
C TYR A 311 -27.62 11.42 29.20
N ARG A 312 -28.75 10.90 28.67
CA ARG A 312 -29.88 11.72 28.20
C ARG A 312 -29.45 12.88 27.28
N LEU A 313 -28.62 12.58 26.29
CA LEU A 313 -28.09 13.59 25.36
C LEU A 313 -29.17 13.99 24.35
N ALA A 314 -29.54 15.27 24.31
CA ALA A 314 -30.49 15.79 23.32
C ALA A 314 -29.79 15.98 21.96
N LEU A 315 -30.31 15.34 20.91
CA LEU A 315 -29.74 15.32 19.56
C LEU A 315 -30.84 15.56 18.53
N SER A 316 -30.59 16.42 17.54
CA SER A 316 -31.40 16.49 16.32
C SER A 316 -31.27 15.19 15.50
N PRO A 317 -32.26 14.82 14.68
CA PRO A 317 -32.19 13.66 13.78
C PRO A 317 -30.91 13.61 12.91
N GLU A 318 -30.47 14.76 12.38
CA GLU A 318 -29.27 14.89 11.56
C GLU A 318 -28.00 14.60 12.38
N ALA A 319 -27.89 15.17 13.57
CA ALA A 319 -26.79 14.92 14.49
C ALA A 319 -26.71 13.45 14.92
N LEU A 320 -27.86 12.79 15.17
CA LEU A 320 -27.92 11.37 15.48
C LEU A 320 -27.45 10.51 14.29
N LYS A 321 -27.93 10.81 13.08
CA LYS A 321 -27.49 10.14 11.85
C LYS A 321 -25.98 10.29 11.65
N ASN A 322 -25.44 11.48 11.86
CA ASN A 322 -24.01 11.76 11.75
C ASN A 322 -23.18 11.05 12.84
N ALA A 323 -23.68 11.00 14.08
CA ALA A 323 -23.02 10.29 15.18
C ALA A 323 -22.95 8.78 14.91
N ARG A 324 -24.07 8.17 14.49
CA ARG A 324 -24.16 6.75 14.10
C ARG A 324 -23.27 6.42 12.91
N ARG A 325 -23.12 7.34 11.95
CA ARG A 325 -22.16 7.18 10.85
C ARG A 325 -20.72 7.25 11.33
N SER A 326 -20.42 8.16 12.25
CA SER A 326 -19.05 8.45 12.71
C SER A 326 -18.49 7.38 13.64
N ILE A 327 -19.30 6.83 14.55
CA ILE A 327 -18.86 5.84 15.55
C ILE A 327 -18.29 4.57 14.90
N LYS A 328 -18.80 4.17 13.73
CA LYS A 328 -18.37 2.98 12.98
C LYS A 328 -16.90 3.02 12.57
N ALA A 329 -16.30 4.21 12.47
CA ALA A 329 -14.90 4.38 12.07
C ALA A 329 -13.89 4.16 13.21
N TYR A 330 -14.35 3.98 14.46
CA TYR A 330 -13.50 3.85 15.63
C TYR A 330 -13.40 2.39 16.11
N GLU A 331 -12.27 2.04 16.70
CA GLU A 331 -12.07 0.72 17.30
C GLU A 331 -12.90 0.58 18.57
N LEU A 332 -13.40 -0.63 18.83
CA LEU A 332 -14.26 -0.89 19.99
C LEU A 332 -13.54 -0.56 21.30
N GLU A 333 -12.23 -0.81 21.35
CA GLU A 333 -11.37 -0.48 22.48
C GLU A 333 -11.28 1.03 22.72
N ALA A 334 -11.14 1.82 21.66
CA ALA A 334 -11.18 3.28 21.78
C ALA A 334 -12.52 3.76 22.34
N ILE A 335 -13.63 3.13 21.93
CA ILE A 335 -14.97 3.44 22.46
C ILE A 335 -15.08 3.06 23.95
N ARG A 336 -14.54 1.91 24.39
CA ARG A 336 -14.43 1.51 25.82
C ARG A 336 -13.71 2.55 26.65
N GLN A 337 -12.49 2.90 26.27
CA GLN A 337 -11.72 3.89 27.01
C GLN A 337 -12.37 5.28 26.98
N THR A 338 -13.13 5.59 25.93
CA THR A 338 -13.88 6.86 25.83
C THR A 338 -15.02 6.90 26.82
N GLU A 339 -15.79 5.82 26.98
CA GLU A 339 -16.89 5.76 27.95
C GLU A 339 -16.38 6.03 29.37
N ASP A 340 -15.28 5.40 29.78
CA ASP A 340 -14.66 5.61 31.08
C ASP A 340 -14.13 7.04 31.26
N ALA A 341 -13.48 7.57 30.23
CA ALA A 341 -12.94 8.93 30.25
C ALA A 341 -14.05 9.99 30.24
N PHE A 342 -15.14 9.72 29.53
CA PHE A 342 -16.31 10.59 29.45
C PHE A 342 -17.03 10.63 30.79
N LEU A 343 -17.25 9.47 31.43
CA LEU A 343 -17.82 9.39 32.79
C LEU A 343 -17.05 10.27 33.77
N LYS A 344 -15.72 10.08 33.83
CA LYS A 344 -14.83 10.88 34.69
C LYS A 344 -14.91 12.38 34.36
N ALA A 345 -15.02 12.74 33.08
CA ALA A 345 -15.08 14.13 32.65
C ALA A 345 -16.42 14.79 32.99
N THR A 346 -17.54 14.08 32.84
CA THR A 346 -18.89 14.58 33.15
C THR A 346 -19.14 14.71 34.65
N CYS A 347 -18.59 13.80 35.46
CA CYS A 347 -18.65 13.91 36.93
C CYS A 347 -17.92 15.17 37.42
N ARG A 348 -16.82 15.56 36.77
CA ARG A 348 -16.05 16.76 37.15
C ARG A 348 -16.68 18.06 36.68
N LYS A 349 -17.25 18.09 35.47
CA LYS A 349 -17.89 19.29 34.89
C LYS A 349 -19.12 18.89 34.08
N PRO A 350 -20.34 19.17 34.58
CA PRO A 350 -21.59 18.82 33.89
C PRO A 350 -21.73 19.44 32.50
N SER A 351 -21.12 20.60 32.23
CA SER A 351 -21.14 21.24 30.91
C SER A 351 -20.46 20.43 29.79
N ARG A 352 -19.67 19.41 30.15
CA ARG A 352 -19.03 18.48 29.20
C ARG A 352 -19.94 17.35 28.74
N LYS A 353 -21.17 17.28 29.28
CA LYS A 353 -22.18 16.26 28.98
C LYS A 353 -22.86 16.55 27.64
N ASN A 354 -22.11 16.43 26.55
CA ASN A 354 -22.60 16.59 25.19
C ASN A 354 -21.87 15.66 24.22
N ILE A 355 -22.52 15.34 23.10
CA ILE A 355 -22.01 14.37 22.13
C ILE A 355 -20.69 14.82 21.47
N ALA A 356 -20.53 16.12 21.25
CA ALA A 356 -19.34 16.67 20.60
C ALA A 356 -18.09 16.45 21.46
N TYR A 357 -18.24 16.60 22.78
CA TYR A 357 -17.18 16.34 23.74
C TYR A 357 -16.83 14.84 23.81
N PHE A 358 -17.83 13.95 23.78
CA PHE A 358 -17.61 12.50 23.68
C PHE A 358 -16.76 12.13 22.45
N PHE A 359 -17.13 12.61 21.26
CA PHE A 359 -16.34 12.38 20.04
C PHE A 359 -14.97 13.06 20.07
N GLY A 360 -14.84 14.18 20.81
CA GLY A 360 -13.56 14.83 21.07
C GLY A 360 -12.58 13.94 21.84
N ILE A 361 -13.06 13.27 22.90
CA ILE A 361 -12.30 12.28 23.67
C ILE A 361 -11.98 11.07 22.80
N LEU A 362 -12.99 10.51 22.10
CA LEU A 362 -12.84 9.34 21.24
C LEU A 362 -11.74 9.52 20.20
N ARG A 363 -11.74 10.68 19.53
CA ARG A 363 -10.72 11.04 18.55
C ARG A 363 -9.32 11.09 19.16
N ASN A 364 -9.17 11.60 20.39
CA ASN A 364 -7.88 11.69 21.06
C ASN A 364 -7.37 10.31 21.50
N ILE A 365 -8.26 9.45 22.01
CA ILE A 365 -7.93 8.09 22.44
C ILE A 365 -7.54 7.23 21.24
N GLN A 366 -8.34 7.23 20.16
CA GLN A 366 -7.99 6.48 18.95
C GLN A 366 -6.65 6.93 18.38
N ARG A 367 -6.38 8.25 18.36
CA ARG A 367 -5.08 8.77 17.90
C ARG A 367 -3.94 8.23 18.75
N LYS A 368 -4.10 8.19 20.07
CA LYS A 368 -3.08 7.64 20.97
C LYS A 368 -2.83 6.16 20.71
N LEU A 369 -3.89 5.35 20.61
CA LEU A 369 -3.79 3.92 20.30
C LEU A 369 -3.08 3.67 18.97
N ASP A 370 -3.42 4.43 17.93
CA ASP A 370 -2.76 4.34 16.62
C ASP A 370 -1.27 4.72 16.71
N GLU A 371 -0.93 5.80 17.42
CA GLU A 371 0.45 6.27 17.61
C GLU A 371 1.30 5.27 18.40
N ASP A 372 0.74 4.67 19.45
CA ASP A 372 1.41 3.64 20.25
C ASP A 372 1.62 2.36 19.41
N ALA A 373 0.62 1.90 18.66
CA ALA A 373 0.77 0.77 17.74
C ALA A 373 1.83 1.01 16.66
N LYS A 374 1.91 2.22 16.08
CA LYS A 374 2.97 2.59 15.13
C LYS A 374 4.34 2.57 15.81
N ARG A 375 4.44 3.08 17.05
CA ARG A 375 5.70 3.08 17.81
C ARG A 375 6.16 1.65 18.06
N ASP A 376 5.27 0.77 18.49
CA ASP A 376 5.58 -0.65 18.77
C ASP A 376 6.04 -1.38 17.51
N TYR A 377 5.34 -1.18 16.39
CA TYR A 377 5.77 -1.70 15.08
C TYR A 377 7.19 -1.24 14.71
N CYS A 378 7.48 0.05 14.85
CA CYS A 378 8.80 0.60 14.54
C CYS A 378 9.87 0.02 15.48
N ARG A 379 9.57 -0.09 16.78
CA ARG A 379 10.48 -0.64 17.80
C ARG A 379 10.82 -2.09 17.52
N GLN A 380 9.83 -2.94 17.21
CA GLN A 380 10.07 -4.34 16.87
C GLN A 380 10.98 -4.50 15.66
N ARG A 381 10.96 -3.54 14.72
CA ARG A 381 11.64 -3.65 13.44
C ARG A 381 13.01 -2.97 13.38
N TYR A 382 13.16 -1.80 14.00
CA TYR A 382 14.33 -0.92 13.82
C TYR A 382 14.87 -0.33 15.13
N ASN A 383 14.40 -0.79 16.29
CA ASN A 383 15.08 -0.44 17.53
C ASN A 383 16.46 -1.09 17.53
N HIS A 384 17.49 -0.31 17.81
CA HIS A 384 18.87 -0.76 17.73
C HIS A 384 19.15 -1.96 18.64
N GLU A 385 18.68 -1.92 19.89
CA GLU A 385 18.90 -3.01 20.85
C GLU A 385 18.16 -4.29 20.47
N VAL A 386 16.93 -4.17 19.94
CA VAL A 386 16.17 -5.31 19.43
C VAL A 386 16.88 -5.94 18.23
N MET A 387 17.37 -5.13 17.30
CA MET A 387 18.14 -5.63 16.14
C MET A 387 19.43 -6.32 16.57
N LEU A 388 20.17 -5.77 17.54
CA LEU A 388 21.37 -6.42 18.09
C LEU A 388 21.05 -7.76 18.78
N LYS A 389 19.96 -7.85 19.55
CA LYS A 389 19.52 -9.10 20.17
C LYS A 389 19.17 -10.15 19.12
N LEU A 390 18.45 -9.77 18.07
CA LEU A 390 18.10 -10.67 16.97
C LEU A 390 19.33 -11.09 16.15
N GLU A 391 20.31 -10.20 15.96
CA GLU A 391 21.57 -10.53 15.30
C GLU A 391 22.41 -11.49 16.15
N ARG A 392 22.48 -11.27 17.47
CA ARG A 392 23.14 -12.20 18.42
C ARG A 392 22.47 -13.56 18.43
N GLN A 393 21.14 -13.63 18.52
CA GLN A 393 20.40 -14.89 18.45
C GLN A 393 20.64 -15.63 17.13
N ARG A 394 20.68 -14.91 16.00
CA ARG A 394 21.01 -15.52 14.71
C ARG A 394 22.46 -15.98 14.63
N GLN A 395 23.40 -15.29 15.28
CA GLN A 395 24.81 -15.68 15.36
C GLN A 395 25.00 -16.86 16.31
N GLU A 396 24.25 -16.95 17.41
CA GLU A 396 24.24 -18.09 18.33
C GLU A 396 23.61 -19.33 17.67
N GLU A 397 22.53 -19.17 16.91
CA GLU A 397 21.96 -20.21 16.04
C GLU A 397 22.87 -20.58 14.86
N SER A 398 23.74 -19.65 14.45
CA SER A 398 24.79 -19.82 13.44
C SER A 398 26.14 -20.13 14.12
N SER A 399 26.15 -21.11 15.01
CA SER A 399 27.42 -21.68 15.47
C SER A 399 28.24 -22.17 14.28
N PRO A 400 29.58 -21.97 14.24
CA PRO A 400 30.42 -22.48 13.16
C PRO A 400 30.21 -23.99 13.01
N ALA A 401 30.25 -24.49 11.77
CA ALA A 401 30.04 -25.90 11.46
C ALA A 401 30.95 -26.77 12.33
N SER A 402 30.39 -27.38 13.38
CA SER A 402 31.05 -28.37 14.21
C SER A 402 30.42 -29.73 13.96
N ILE A 403 31.16 -30.80 14.18
CA ILE A 403 30.66 -32.17 14.01
C ILE A 403 29.39 -32.37 14.85
N ASN A 404 29.36 -31.86 16.09
CA ASN A 404 28.18 -31.93 16.96
C ASN A 404 26.95 -31.18 16.42
N ALA A 405 27.14 -30.03 15.76
CA ALA A 405 26.05 -29.28 15.14
C ALA A 405 25.45 -30.02 13.93
N ILE A 406 26.31 -30.64 13.11
CA ILE A 406 25.89 -31.50 11.98
C ILE A 406 25.10 -32.70 12.51
N LEU A 407 25.64 -33.38 13.53
CA LEU A 407 24.98 -34.53 14.16
C LEU A 407 23.61 -34.13 14.73
N SER A 408 23.50 -32.98 15.40
CA SER A 408 22.21 -32.49 15.94
C SER A 408 21.15 -32.29 14.85
N MET A 409 21.52 -31.74 13.69
CA MET A 409 20.58 -31.55 12.57
C MET A 409 20.23 -32.89 11.90
N LEU A 410 21.21 -33.78 11.73
CA LEU A 410 20.97 -35.12 11.22
C LEU A 410 20.02 -35.91 12.13
N SER A 411 20.17 -35.82 13.45
CA SER A 411 19.24 -36.44 14.42
C SER A 411 17.82 -35.87 14.28
N LYS A 412 17.66 -34.55 14.10
CA LYS A 412 16.35 -33.94 13.85
C LYS A 412 15.72 -34.44 12.54
N ALA A 413 16.52 -34.72 11.52
CA ALA A 413 16.04 -35.24 10.24
C ALA A 413 15.49 -36.67 10.33
N VAL A 414 16.05 -37.52 11.20
CA VAL A 414 15.62 -38.93 11.38
C VAL A 414 14.55 -39.10 12.48
N ILE A 415 14.50 -38.19 13.46
CA ILE A 415 13.50 -38.24 14.54
C ILE A 415 12.15 -37.64 14.11
N HIS A 416 12.14 -36.50 13.41
CA HIS A 416 10.90 -35.77 13.15
C HIS A 416 10.17 -36.26 11.89
N LYS A 417 8.90 -36.63 12.04
CA LYS A 417 8.01 -37.05 10.94
C LYS A 417 7.48 -35.89 10.08
N VAL A 418 7.64 -34.64 10.52
CA VAL A 418 7.14 -33.45 9.81
C VAL A 418 8.05 -33.11 8.64
N ARG A 419 7.52 -33.20 7.41
CA ARG A 419 8.26 -33.03 6.15
C ARG A 419 9.13 -31.76 6.10
N PHE A 420 8.57 -30.62 6.49
CA PHE A 420 9.31 -29.34 6.47
C PHE A 420 10.53 -29.33 7.41
N ILE A 421 10.40 -29.92 8.60
CA ILE A 421 11.50 -30.01 9.58
C ILE A 421 12.58 -30.96 9.07
N LYS A 422 12.19 -32.09 8.46
CA LYS A 422 13.11 -33.05 7.84
C LYS A 422 13.90 -32.40 6.69
N GLU A 423 13.22 -31.76 5.74
CA GLU A 423 13.86 -31.09 4.60
C GLU A 423 14.81 -29.96 5.02
N LEU A 424 14.40 -29.12 5.99
CA LEU A 424 15.25 -28.05 6.52
C LEU A 424 16.50 -28.60 7.20
N SER A 425 16.34 -29.64 8.01
CA SER A 425 17.43 -30.26 8.78
C SER A 425 18.44 -30.95 7.86
N ILE A 426 17.97 -31.68 6.83
CA ILE A 426 18.82 -32.29 5.79
C ILE A 426 19.62 -31.22 5.04
N ARG A 427 18.95 -30.14 4.59
CA ARG A 427 19.62 -29.05 3.88
C ARG A 427 20.71 -28.41 4.73
N LYS A 428 20.42 -28.11 6.00
CA LYS A 428 21.38 -27.49 6.93
C LYS A 428 22.55 -28.41 7.28
N ALA A 429 22.28 -29.69 7.56
CA ALA A 429 23.31 -30.69 7.78
C ALA A 429 24.25 -30.79 6.58
N ARG A 430 23.70 -30.81 5.35
CA ARG A 430 24.50 -30.84 4.11
C ARG A 430 25.35 -29.59 3.93
N GLU A 431 24.78 -28.39 4.09
CA GLU A 431 25.52 -27.11 4.02
C GLU A 431 26.72 -27.11 4.98
N TRP A 432 26.49 -27.50 6.23
CA TRP A 432 27.54 -27.53 7.26
C TRP A 432 28.56 -28.64 7.05
N THR A 433 28.17 -29.82 6.57
CA THR A 433 29.13 -30.87 6.18
C THR A 433 30.05 -30.39 5.06
N LEU A 434 29.53 -29.73 4.03
CA LEU A 434 30.33 -29.20 2.92
C LEU A 434 31.25 -28.05 3.38
N GLU A 435 30.81 -27.23 4.32
CA GLU A 435 31.64 -26.17 4.92
C GLU A 435 32.76 -26.76 5.78
N LEU A 436 32.46 -27.79 6.58
CA LEU A 436 33.44 -28.51 7.38
C LEU A 436 34.50 -29.18 6.50
N LEU A 437 34.12 -29.77 5.36
CA LEU A 437 35.05 -30.40 4.42
C LEU A 437 36.12 -29.45 3.88
N LYS A 438 35.85 -28.14 3.80
CA LYS A 438 36.85 -27.15 3.37
C LYS A 438 38.02 -27.01 4.36
N THR A 439 37.82 -27.44 5.60
CA THR A 439 38.80 -27.33 6.69
C THR A 439 39.55 -28.63 6.97
N PHE A 440 39.04 -29.79 6.50
CA PHE A 440 39.64 -31.10 6.74
C PHE A 440 40.52 -31.56 5.56
N ARG A 441 41.79 -31.86 5.82
CA ARG A 441 42.73 -32.40 4.82
C ARG A 441 42.56 -33.89 4.53
N TYR A 442 41.92 -34.65 5.42
CA TYR A 442 41.77 -36.11 5.29
C TYR A 442 40.36 -36.58 5.65
N LEU A 443 39.61 -37.01 4.64
CA LEU A 443 38.22 -37.47 4.74
C LEU A 443 38.03 -38.68 5.66
N GLY A 444 39.02 -39.57 5.74
CA GLY A 444 38.92 -40.80 6.54
C GLY A 444 38.83 -40.54 8.05
N LEU A 445 39.51 -39.50 8.55
CA LEU A 445 39.47 -39.12 9.97
C LEU A 445 38.08 -38.57 10.34
N LEU A 446 37.51 -37.73 9.48
CA LEU A 446 36.16 -37.19 9.67
C LEU A 446 35.09 -38.29 9.66
N LYS A 447 35.21 -39.28 8.76
CA LYS A 447 34.29 -40.43 8.73
C LYS A 447 34.34 -41.22 10.02
N ASN A 448 35.55 -41.58 10.49
CA ASN A 448 35.71 -42.38 11.71
C ASN A 448 35.19 -41.63 12.94
N GLU A 449 35.43 -40.31 13.03
CA GLU A 449 34.95 -39.48 14.14
C GLU A 449 33.42 -39.38 14.16
N VAL A 450 32.79 -39.17 12.99
CA VAL A 450 31.33 -39.11 12.87
C VAL A 450 30.68 -40.48 13.14
N GLU A 451 31.26 -41.57 12.63
CA GLU A 451 30.78 -42.94 12.85
C GLU A 451 30.80 -43.30 14.35
N MET A 452 31.92 -43.00 15.01
CA MET A 452 32.07 -43.20 16.45
C MET A 452 31.04 -42.38 17.25
N LEU A 453 30.85 -41.11 16.92
CA LEU A 453 29.91 -40.24 17.63
C LEU A 453 28.43 -40.61 17.38
N ILE A 454 28.10 -41.16 16.21
CA ILE A 454 26.77 -41.73 15.94
C ILE A 454 26.57 -42.99 16.78
N GLY A 455 27.57 -43.88 16.84
CA GLY A 455 27.52 -45.11 17.64
C GLY A 455 27.39 -44.88 19.15
N GLN A 456 27.85 -43.73 19.64
CA GLN A 456 27.74 -43.33 21.06
C GLN A 456 26.39 -42.70 21.43
N ARG A 457 25.49 -42.46 20.47
CA ARG A 457 24.19 -41.81 20.73
C ARG A 457 23.15 -42.80 21.26
N THR A 458 22.89 -42.73 22.55
CA THR A 458 21.85 -43.52 23.23
C THR A 458 20.42 -43.00 23.00
N ASP A 459 20.28 -41.81 22.40
CA ASP A 459 18.99 -41.15 22.13
C ASP A 459 18.34 -41.57 20.80
N LEU A 460 18.97 -42.47 20.03
CA LEU A 460 18.52 -42.93 18.71
C LEU A 460 18.37 -44.46 18.68
N THR A 461 17.42 -44.96 17.89
CA THR A 461 17.33 -46.39 17.56
C THR A 461 18.41 -46.81 16.55
N SER A 462 18.72 -48.11 16.48
CA SER A 462 19.69 -48.65 15.52
C SER A 462 19.35 -48.28 14.06
N ASP A 463 18.06 -48.29 13.71
CA ASP A 463 17.58 -47.91 12.38
C ASP A 463 17.81 -46.41 12.11
N GLN A 464 17.55 -45.57 13.11
CA GLN A 464 17.78 -44.12 13.00
C GLN A 464 19.26 -43.77 12.93
N GLN A 465 20.13 -44.47 13.66
CA GLN A 465 21.58 -44.32 13.57
C GLN A 465 22.08 -44.70 12.17
N THR A 466 21.51 -45.76 11.58
CA THR A 466 21.83 -46.21 10.22
C THR A 466 21.38 -45.18 9.18
N GLU A 467 20.14 -44.70 9.24
CA GLU A 467 19.62 -43.65 8.33
C GLU A 467 20.46 -42.35 8.44
N MET A 468 20.88 -42.01 9.66
CA MET A 468 21.71 -40.85 9.95
C MET A 468 23.10 -40.96 9.31
N TRP A 469 23.72 -42.14 9.38
CA TRP A 469 25.01 -42.43 8.75
C TRP A 469 24.93 -42.45 7.23
N GLU A 470 23.87 -43.04 6.67
CA GLU A 470 23.62 -43.05 5.23
C GLU A 470 23.46 -41.64 4.66
N LEU A 471 22.68 -40.77 5.32
CA LEU A 471 22.51 -39.37 4.94
C LEU A 471 23.85 -38.62 4.94
N PHE A 472 24.66 -38.83 5.97
CA PHE A 472 26.00 -38.24 6.03
C PHE A 472 26.90 -38.73 4.88
N CYS A 473 26.92 -40.04 4.61
CA CYS A 473 27.67 -40.61 3.48
C CYS A 473 27.20 -40.07 2.12
N GLN A 474 25.90 -39.86 1.93
CA GLN A 474 25.36 -39.24 0.71
C GLN A 474 25.90 -37.82 0.50
N PHE A 475 26.06 -37.03 1.56
CA PHE A 475 26.61 -35.68 1.46
C PHE A 475 28.08 -35.71 1.04
N LEU A 476 28.87 -36.65 1.55
CA LEU A 476 30.27 -36.85 1.17
C LEU A 476 30.40 -37.31 -0.30
N ASN A 477 29.55 -38.23 -0.75
CA ASN A 477 29.58 -38.74 -2.12
C ASN A 477 29.15 -37.65 -3.15
N CYS A 478 28.19 -36.78 -2.78
CA CYS A 478 27.82 -35.63 -3.61
C CYS A 478 28.98 -34.64 -3.80
N HIS A 479 29.88 -34.50 -2.82
CA HIS A 479 31.07 -33.65 -2.95
C HIS A 479 32.12 -34.27 -3.88
N GLN A 480 32.28 -35.60 -3.86
CA GLN A 480 33.21 -36.31 -4.76
C GLN A 480 32.79 -36.24 -6.23
N GLN A 481 31.49 -36.24 -6.53
CA GLN A 481 30.98 -36.09 -7.91
C GLN A 481 31.02 -34.65 -8.44
N GLN A 482 31.18 -33.64 -7.57
CA GLN A 482 31.30 -32.23 -7.96
C GLN A 482 32.74 -31.78 -8.21
N GLY A 483 33.70 -32.71 -8.23
CA GLY A 483 35.02 -32.48 -8.83
C GLY A 483 35.86 -31.39 -8.16
N VAL A 484 35.86 -31.31 -6.84
CA VAL A 484 36.82 -30.48 -6.10
C VAL A 484 37.38 -31.27 -4.93
N LEU A 485 38.45 -32.01 -5.18
CA LEU A 485 39.54 -32.26 -4.23
C LEU A 485 40.84 -32.10 -5.04
N PRO A 486 41.91 -31.60 -4.40
CA PRO A 486 42.92 -30.71 -4.98
C PRO A 486 43.62 -31.24 -6.24
#